data_AF-A0ABD2VQH0-F1
#
_entry.id   AF-A0ABD2VQH0-F1
#
_cell.length_a   1.000
_cell.length_b   1.000
_cell.length_c   1.000
_cell.angle_alpha   90.00
_cell.angle_beta   90.00
_cell.angle_gamma   90.00
#
_symmetry.space_group_name_H-M   'P 1'
#
loop_
_entity.id
_entity.type
_entity.pdbx_description
1 polymer ?
#
loop_
_entity_poly.entity_id
_entity_poly.type
_entity_poly.pdbx_seq_one_letter_code
_entity_poly.pdbx_strand_id
1 'polypeptide(L)'
;MGFDEMEPIFGRINAEWSAPHKTPLKSFLFHVHGLPSDPSTLHVCATDFHSNTWDALKSAQELEDMRDRTGIGGSWSDFVDYLIAAVKSEDVKLVMDGQSKVGGAAHAKLVAQKAKGMPRIAISLSKLVDTAATEAMANLSLELYTTFTNVHNLLKAGLYPDP
;
A
#
# COMPACT_ATOMS: atom_id res chain seq x y z
N MET A 1 3.11 -6.58 -19.22
CA MET A 1 1.99 -6.33 -18.30
C MET A 1 2.61 -5.87 -16.99
N GLY A 2 2.55 -4.58 -16.72
CA GLY A 2 2.96 -3.99 -15.45
C GLY A 2 1.72 -3.53 -14.68
N PHE A 3 1.83 -2.41 -14.01
CA PHE A 3 0.76 -1.72 -13.30
C PHE A 3 0.15 -0.59 -14.15
N ASP A 4 0.37 -0.60 -15.47
CA ASP A 4 -0.13 0.41 -16.42
C ASP A 4 -1.67 0.61 -16.34
N GLU A 5 -2.39 -0.50 -16.15
CA GLU A 5 -3.86 -0.55 -16.11
C GLU A 5 -4.39 -0.63 -14.67
N MET A 6 -3.50 -0.54 -13.67
CA MET A 6 -3.89 -0.64 -12.28
C MET A 6 -4.49 0.68 -11.80
N GLU A 7 -5.79 0.66 -11.51
CA GLU A 7 -6.45 1.72 -10.75
C GLU A 7 -5.79 1.85 -9.35
N PRO A 8 -5.53 3.09 -8.90
CA PRO A 8 -5.15 3.40 -7.53
C PRO A 8 -5.98 2.66 -6.47
N ILE A 9 -5.33 1.89 -5.61
CA ILE A 9 -6.00 1.24 -4.48
C ILE A 9 -5.83 2.11 -3.25
N PHE A 10 -6.95 2.61 -2.74
CA PHE A 10 -7.02 3.28 -1.45
C PHE A 10 -7.66 2.38 -0.42
N GLY A 11 -7.18 2.46 0.82
CA GLY A 11 -7.84 1.78 1.92
C GLY A 11 -7.46 2.32 3.28
N ARG A 12 -8.31 2.00 4.26
CA ARG A 12 -7.96 2.12 5.67
C ARG A 12 -7.25 0.84 6.09
N ILE A 13 -6.14 0.98 6.80
CA ILE A 13 -5.35 -0.15 7.26
C ILE A 13 -5.20 -0.11 8.78
N ASN A 14 -5.36 -1.26 9.41
CA ASN A 14 -5.07 -1.42 10.83
C ASN A 14 -3.57 -1.65 11.00
N ALA A 15 -2.96 -0.83 11.85
CA ALA A 15 -1.58 -1.02 12.22
C ALA A 15 -1.47 -1.84 13.51
N GLU A 16 -0.46 -2.70 13.58
CA GLU A 16 -0.11 -3.48 14.77
C GLU A 16 1.39 -3.39 15.02
N TRP A 17 1.79 -3.48 16.30
CA TRP A 17 3.19 -3.60 16.65
C TRP A 17 3.64 -5.07 16.55
N SER A 18 4.84 -5.29 16.02
CA SER A 18 5.50 -6.61 15.96
C SER A 18 5.69 -7.26 17.33
N ALA A 19 5.83 -6.44 18.37
CA ALA A 19 6.00 -6.82 19.77
C ALA A 19 5.11 -5.94 20.66
N PRO A 20 4.78 -6.38 21.90
CA PRO A 20 3.99 -5.57 22.82
C PRO A 20 4.57 -4.16 23.00
N HIS A 21 3.76 -3.15 22.72
CA HIS A 21 4.19 -1.76 22.76
C HIS A 21 3.13 -0.89 23.44
N LYS A 22 3.58 0.13 24.20
CA LYS A 22 2.68 0.98 25.00
C LYS A 22 2.05 2.12 24.19
N THR A 23 2.63 2.47 23.05
CA THR A 23 2.13 3.56 22.22
C THR A 23 0.92 3.08 21.41
N PRO A 24 -0.26 3.71 21.57
CA PRO A 24 -1.42 3.37 20.76
C PRO A 24 -1.17 3.75 19.30
N LEU A 25 -1.64 2.89 18.38
CA LEU A 25 -1.55 3.15 16.94
C LEU A 25 -2.77 3.93 16.47
N LYS A 26 -2.52 4.92 15.63
CA LYS A 26 -3.57 5.68 14.95
C LYS A 26 -4.11 4.88 13.76
N SER A 27 -5.24 5.32 13.20
CA SER A 27 -5.71 4.78 11.93
C SER A 27 -4.81 5.26 10.80
N PHE A 28 -4.48 4.35 9.89
CA PHE A 28 -3.68 4.65 8.72
C PHE A 28 -4.56 4.63 7.48
N LEU A 29 -4.24 5.49 6.53
CA LEU A 29 -4.63 5.32 5.14
C LEU A 29 -3.43 4.80 4.37
N PHE A 30 -3.69 3.97 3.36
CA PHE A 30 -2.69 3.57 2.40
C PHE A 30 -3.17 3.81 0.97
N HIS A 31 -2.19 3.97 0.08
CA HIS A 31 -2.37 4.12 -1.35
C HIS A 31 -1.35 3.21 -2.05
N VAL A 32 -1.82 2.36 -2.97
CA VAL A 32 -0.96 1.56 -3.85
C VAL A 32 -1.31 1.83 -5.30
N HIS A 33 -0.30 2.09 -6.13
CA HIS A 33 -0.48 2.34 -7.55
C HIS A 33 0.78 2.01 -8.35
N GLY A 34 0.64 1.88 -9.67
CA GLY A 34 1.79 1.89 -10.59
C GLY A 34 2.42 3.28 -10.66
N LEU A 35 3.75 3.36 -10.77
CA LEU A 35 4.43 4.63 -10.94
C LEU A 35 4.21 5.17 -12.38
N PRO A 36 3.63 6.37 -12.58
CA PRO A 36 3.31 6.83 -13.94
C PRO A 36 4.51 6.95 -14.89
N SER A 37 5.70 7.23 -14.35
CA SER A 37 6.94 7.33 -15.13
C SER A 37 7.61 5.99 -15.40
N ASP A 38 7.26 4.95 -14.64
CA ASP A 38 7.75 3.59 -14.79
C ASP A 38 6.65 2.61 -14.38
N PRO A 39 5.80 2.19 -15.33
CA PRO A 39 4.64 1.37 -15.01
C PRO A 39 4.97 -0.05 -14.53
N SER A 40 6.23 -0.46 -14.57
CA SER A 40 6.69 -1.72 -13.98
C SER A 40 6.99 -1.63 -12.48
N THR A 41 7.04 -0.40 -11.96
CA THR A 41 7.32 -0.11 -10.55
C THR A 41 6.02 0.10 -9.77
N LEU A 42 5.88 -0.64 -8.68
CA LEU A 42 4.81 -0.47 -7.71
C LEU A 42 5.21 0.59 -6.68
N HIS A 43 4.33 1.55 -6.43
CA HIS A 43 4.46 2.50 -5.34
C HIS A 43 3.45 2.17 -4.24
N VAL A 44 3.92 2.12 -3.00
CA VAL A 44 3.10 1.91 -1.80
C VAL A 44 3.37 3.05 -0.85
N CYS A 45 2.33 3.78 -0.45
CA CYS A 45 2.38 4.80 0.59
C CYS A 45 1.41 4.46 1.71
N ALA A 46 1.81 4.66 2.96
CA ALA A 46 0.93 4.53 4.13
C ALA A 46 1.22 5.63 5.14
N THR A 47 0.18 6.32 5.63
CA THR A 47 0.34 7.43 6.56
C THR A 47 -0.77 7.49 7.61
N ASP A 48 -0.38 7.87 8.84
CA ASP A 48 -1.30 8.26 9.91
C ASP A 48 -1.63 9.76 9.90
N PHE A 49 -1.14 10.51 8.90
CA PHE A 49 -1.20 11.98 8.81
C PHE A 49 -0.57 12.72 10.01
N HIS A 50 0.34 12.06 10.73
CA HIS A 50 0.98 12.58 11.91
C HIS A 50 2.48 12.25 11.95
N SER A 51 2.83 11.14 12.58
CA SER A 51 4.22 10.79 12.95
C SER A 51 4.78 9.62 12.15
N ASN A 52 3.94 8.99 11.33
CA ASN A 52 4.27 7.80 10.59
C ASN A 52 3.75 7.96 9.17
N THR A 53 4.64 8.39 8.28
CA THR A 53 4.46 8.32 6.84
C THR A 53 5.52 7.38 6.29
N TRP A 54 5.09 6.45 5.46
CA TRP A 54 5.90 5.36 4.95
C TRP A 54 5.75 5.27 3.44
N ASP A 55 6.84 4.96 2.75
CA ASP A 55 6.84 4.74 1.32
C ASP A 55 7.62 3.47 0.92
N ALA A 56 7.29 2.93 -0.24
CA ALA A 56 8.14 1.98 -0.93
C ALA A 56 7.91 2.08 -2.43
N LEU A 57 9.01 2.20 -3.17
CA LEU A 57 9.06 1.87 -4.58
C LEU A 57 9.61 0.44 -4.71
N LYS A 58 8.94 -0.37 -5.53
CA LYS A 58 9.30 -1.76 -5.82
C LYS A 58 9.40 -1.94 -7.31
N SER A 59 10.62 -2.06 -7.80
CA SER A 59 10.91 -2.38 -9.20
C SER A 59 10.37 -3.77 -9.56
N ALA A 60 10.20 -4.03 -10.86
CA ALA A 60 9.83 -5.36 -11.37
C ALA A 60 10.73 -6.47 -10.81
N GLN A 61 12.05 -6.25 -10.74
CA GLN A 61 12.99 -7.24 -10.20
C GLN A 61 12.73 -7.53 -8.71
N GLU A 62 12.56 -6.51 -7.87
CA GLU A 62 12.28 -6.71 -6.45
C GLU A 62 10.95 -7.44 -6.20
N LEU A 63 9.98 -7.22 -7.09
CA LEU A 63 8.70 -7.88 -7.07
C LEU A 63 8.79 -9.34 -7.56
N GLU A 64 9.62 -9.64 -8.57
CA GLU A 64 9.94 -11.02 -8.95
C GLU A 64 10.64 -11.76 -7.80
N ASP A 65 11.63 -11.13 -7.16
CA ASP A 65 12.28 -11.70 -5.99
C ASP A 65 11.29 -11.92 -4.84
N MET A 66 10.27 -11.06 -4.71
CA MET A 66 9.18 -11.24 -3.76
C MET A 66 8.26 -12.41 -4.15
N ARG A 67 7.91 -12.55 -5.43
CA ARG A 67 7.12 -13.69 -5.95
C ARG A 67 7.80 -15.00 -5.59
N ASP A 68 9.09 -15.10 -5.86
CA ASP A 68 9.89 -16.31 -5.64
C ASP A 68 9.98 -16.66 -4.15
N ARG A 69 10.19 -15.66 -3.29
CA ARG A 69 10.17 -15.85 -1.81
C ARG A 69 8.81 -16.23 -1.26
N THR A 70 7.73 -15.73 -1.88
CA THR A 70 6.35 -16.01 -1.45
C THR A 70 5.90 -17.39 -1.93
N GLY A 71 6.56 -17.95 -2.95
CA GLY A 71 6.24 -19.26 -3.53
C GLY A 71 5.00 -19.24 -4.42
N ILE A 72 4.65 -18.09 -4.99
CA ILE A 72 3.55 -17.96 -5.95
C ILE A 72 4.08 -18.38 -7.32
N GLY A 73 3.63 -19.55 -7.80
CA GLY A 73 3.92 -20.01 -9.15
C GLY A 73 3.03 -19.34 -10.20
N GLY A 74 3.28 -19.65 -11.47
CA GLY A 74 2.56 -19.09 -12.61
C GLY A 74 3.35 -18.02 -13.36
N SER A 75 2.66 -17.28 -14.22
CA SER A 75 3.23 -16.18 -14.97
C SER A 75 3.46 -14.94 -14.10
N TRP A 76 4.18 -13.95 -14.64
CA TRP A 76 4.31 -12.65 -14.02
C TRP A 76 2.94 -11.97 -13.81
N SER A 77 2.05 -12.04 -14.80
CA SER A 77 0.70 -11.47 -14.70
C SER A 77 -0.12 -12.12 -13.58
N ASP A 78 -0.04 -13.45 -13.43
CA ASP A 78 -0.73 -14.15 -12.33
C ASP A 78 -0.28 -13.63 -10.96
N PHE A 79 1.00 -13.29 -10.83
CA PHE A 79 1.55 -12.71 -9.60
C PHE A 79 1.08 -11.27 -9.38
N VAL A 80 1.05 -10.44 -10.42
CA VAL A 80 0.52 -9.06 -10.35
C VAL A 80 -0.95 -9.08 -9.94
N ASP A 81 -1.75 -9.93 -10.57
CA ASP A 81 -3.18 -10.11 -10.24
C ASP A 81 -3.35 -10.60 -8.81
N TYR A 82 -2.51 -11.53 -8.36
CA TYR A 82 -2.49 -11.98 -6.97
C TYR A 82 -2.16 -10.84 -6.00
N LEU A 83 -1.14 -10.05 -6.30
CA LEU A 83 -0.71 -8.92 -5.48
C LEU A 83 -1.82 -7.88 -5.36
N ILE A 84 -2.43 -7.49 -6.48
CA ILE A 84 -3.57 -6.55 -6.51
C ILE A 84 -4.72 -7.10 -5.68
N ALA A 85 -5.09 -8.38 -5.87
CA ALA A 85 -6.17 -9.00 -5.11
C ALA A 85 -5.85 -9.11 -3.61
N ALA A 86 -4.60 -9.35 -3.23
CA ALA A 86 -4.17 -9.36 -1.84
C ALA A 86 -4.29 -7.97 -1.20
N VAL A 87 -3.83 -6.93 -1.90
CA VAL A 87 -3.89 -5.53 -1.41
C VAL A 87 -5.32 -4.98 -1.36
N LYS A 88 -6.23 -5.45 -2.24
CA LYS A 88 -7.67 -5.11 -2.20
C LYS A 88 -8.45 -5.90 -1.15
N SER A 89 -7.88 -6.95 -0.56
CA SER A 89 -8.57 -7.80 0.40
C SER A 89 -8.79 -7.11 1.75
N GLU A 90 -9.64 -7.70 2.60
CA GLU A 90 -9.81 -7.23 3.98
C GLU A 90 -8.65 -7.65 4.92
N ASP A 91 -7.78 -8.57 4.48
CA ASP A 91 -6.65 -9.07 5.27
C ASP A 91 -5.36 -8.33 4.89
N VAL A 92 -5.39 -7.02 5.12
CA VAL A 92 -4.28 -6.09 4.91
C VAL A 92 -3.96 -5.38 6.22
N LYS A 93 -2.69 -5.39 6.61
CA LYS A 93 -2.23 -4.80 7.87
C LYS A 93 -0.85 -4.16 7.76
N LEU A 94 -0.63 -3.13 8.58
CA LEU A 94 0.65 -2.46 8.71
C LEU A 94 1.36 -2.98 9.96
N VAL A 95 2.41 -3.76 9.80
CA VAL A 95 3.21 -4.26 10.92
C VAL A 95 4.34 -3.29 11.19
N MET A 96 4.34 -2.66 12.36
CA MET A 96 5.30 -1.64 12.77
C MET A 96 6.26 -2.21 13.82
N ASP A 97 7.52 -1.78 13.76
CA ASP A 97 8.57 -2.25 14.66
C ASP A 97 9.58 -1.15 15.03
N GLY A 98 10.19 -1.32 16.19
CA GLY A 98 11.18 -0.42 16.76
C GLY A 98 10.63 0.97 17.10
N GLN A 99 11.50 1.81 17.66
CA GLN A 99 11.18 3.20 17.98
C GLN A 99 12.17 4.10 17.23
N SER A 100 11.65 5.06 16.47
CA SER A 100 12.46 6.02 15.74
C SER A 100 12.87 7.21 16.63
N LYS A 101 14.05 7.78 16.36
CA LYS A 101 14.56 8.98 17.04
C LYS A 101 13.68 10.22 16.80
N VAL A 102 12.96 10.23 15.67
CA VAL A 102 12.02 11.29 15.27
C VAL A 102 10.57 11.00 15.72
N GLY A 103 10.38 10.01 16.60
CA GLY A 103 9.07 9.58 17.09
C GLY A 103 8.40 8.53 16.18
N GLY A 104 7.44 7.79 16.72
CA GLY A 104 6.78 6.68 16.02
C GLY A 104 7.69 5.47 15.77
N ALA A 105 7.27 4.55 14.90
CA ALA A 105 8.05 3.34 14.61
C ALA A 105 9.30 3.63 13.78
N ALA A 106 10.29 2.73 13.85
CA ALA A 106 11.51 2.78 13.03
C ALA A 106 11.35 2.03 11.70
N HIS A 107 10.54 0.97 11.70
CA HIS A 107 10.30 0.11 10.55
C HIS A 107 8.80 -0.14 10.37
N ALA A 108 8.38 -0.34 9.13
CA ALA A 108 7.04 -0.80 8.82
C ALA A 108 7.05 -1.78 7.64
N LYS A 109 6.08 -2.70 7.64
CA LYS A 109 5.81 -3.61 6.52
C LYS A 109 4.31 -3.64 6.26
N LEU A 110 3.92 -3.49 5.00
CA LEU A 110 2.55 -3.82 4.57
C LEU A 110 2.49 -5.32 4.34
N VAL A 111 1.62 -6.00 5.08
CA VAL A 111 1.38 -7.44 4.94
C VAL A 111 -0.03 -7.63 4.42
N ALA A 112 -0.18 -8.38 3.34
CA ALA A 112 -1.46 -8.62 2.71
C ALA A 112 -1.64 -10.10 2.35
N GLN A 113 -2.88 -10.59 2.43
CA GLN A 113 -3.24 -11.97 2.13
C GLN A 113 -4.56 -12.01 1.37
N LYS A 114 -4.56 -12.51 0.13
CA LYS A 114 -5.78 -12.56 -0.70
C LYS A 114 -6.95 -13.29 -0.02
N ALA A 115 -6.68 -14.40 0.66
CA ALA A 115 -7.66 -15.15 1.46
C ALA A 115 -6.95 -16.04 2.48
N LYS A 116 -7.66 -16.43 3.54
CA LYS A 116 -7.14 -17.35 4.57
C LYS A 116 -6.60 -18.64 3.93
N GLY A 117 -5.35 -18.97 4.23
CA GLY A 117 -4.65 -20.15 3.71
C GLY A 117 -3.85 -19.90 2.43
N MET A 118 -4.00 -18.74 1.79
CA MET A 118 -3.19 -18.33 0.64
C MET A 118 -1.84 -17.71 1.07
N PRO A 119 -0.82 -17.65 0.21
CA PRO A 119 0.47 -17.04 0.54
C PRO A 119 0.37 -15.57 0.99
N ARG A 120 1.20 -15.15 1.94
CA ARG A 120 1.24 -13.75 2.40
C ARG A 120 2.32 -12.97 1.66
N ILE A 121 1.96 -11.82 1.11
CA ILE A 121 2.94 -10.87 0.60
C ILE A 121 3.33 -9.90 1.71
N ALA A 122 4.59 -9.47 1.73
CA ALA A 122 5.11 -8.52 2.70
C ALA A 122 6.02 -7.50 1.99
N ILE A 123 5.63 -6.24 2.02
CA ILE A 123 6.36 -5.12 1.40
C ILE A 123 6.95 -4.28 2.52
N SER A 124 8.28 -4.26 2.62
CA SER A 124 8.98 -3.37 3.56
C SER A 124 8.87 -1.93 3.10
N LEU A 125 8.58 -1.03 4.05
CA LEU A 125 8.42 0.40 3.81
C LEU A 125 9.51 1.19 4.54
N SER A 126 9.94 2.27 3.90
CA SER A 126 10.89 3.24 4.42
C SER A 126 10.15 4.36 5.13
N LYS A 127 10.70 4.86 6.24
CA LYS A 127 10.12 6.00 6.95
C LYS A 127 10.44 7.28 6.19
N LEU A 128 9.40 8.05 5.85
CA LEU A 128 9.55 9.41 5.37
C LEU A 128 9.57 10.39 6.55
N VAL A 129 10.33 11.48 6.39
CA VAL A 129 10.47 12.56 7.37
C VAL A 129 10.37 13.92 6.67
N ASP A 130 10.12 14.98 7.45
CA ASP A 130 10.12 16.38 7.02
C ASP A 130 9.31 16.64 5.73
N THR A 131 9.93 17.28 4.74
CA THR A 131 9.29 17.63 3.47
C THR A 131 8.80 16.40 2.72
N ALA A 132 9.58 15.31 2.68
CA ALA A 132 9.18 14.10 1.96
C ALA A 132 7.91 13.48 2.56
N ALA A 133 7.78 13.46 3.89
CA ALA A 133 6.55 13.01 4.55
C ALA A 133 5.36 13.92 4.22
N THR A 134 5.59 15.24 4.21
CA THR A 134 4.55 16.23 3.92
C THR A 134 4.05 16.14 2.48
N GLU A 135 4.96 15.97 1.52
CA GLU A 135 4.64 15.79 0.11
C GLU A 135 3.87 14.48 -0.13
N ALA A 136 4.31 13.37 0.49
CA ALA A 136 3.60 12.10 0.38
C ALA A 136 2.16 12.17 0.94
N MET A 137 1.95 12.85 2.07
CA MET A 137 0.61 13.10 2.62
C MET A 137 -0.24 14.00 1.71
N ALA A 138 0.34 15.05 1.12
CA ALA A 138 -0.34 15.94 0.20
C ALA A 138 -0.78 15.21 -1.08
N ASN A 139 0.12 14.42 -1.67
CA ASN A 139 -0.16 13.63 -2.87
C ASN A 139 -1.28 12.61 -2.60
N LEU A 140 -1.16 11.82 -1.52
CA LEU A 140 -2.19 10.85 -1.13
C LEU A 140 -3.55 11.53 -0.94
N SER A 141 -3.58 12.70 -0.31
CA SER A 141 -4.83 13.45 -0.08
C SER A 141 -5.47 13.93 -1.38
N LEU A 142 -4.67 14.46 -2.30
CA LEU A 142 -5.14 14.99 -3.58
C LEU A 142 -5.65 13.87 -4.49
N GLU A 143 -4.92 12.76 -4.56
CA GLU A 143 -5.32 11.59 -5.35
C GLU A 143 -6.59 10.96 -4.77
N LEU A 144 -6.69 10.80 -3.44
CA LEU A 144 -7.90 10.30 -2.79
C LEU A 144 -9.12 11.18 -3.09
N TYR A 145 -8.97 12.51 -2.98
CA TYR A 145 -10.06 13.45 -3.29
C TYR A 145 -10.47 13.38 -4.76
N THR A 146 -9.50 13.24 -5.66
CA THR A 146 -9.73 13.12 -7.11
C THR A 146 -10.49 11.83 -7.42
N THR A 147 -10.04 10.69 -6.90
CA THR A 147 -10.71 9.39 -7.06
C THR A 147 -12.12 9.43 -6.47
N PHE A 148 -12.30 9.97 -5.27
CA PHE A 148 -13.62 10.13 -4.67
C PHE A 148 -14.55 10.98 -5.55
N THR A 149 -14.07 12.11 -6.07
CA THR A 149 -14.86 13.00 -6.92
C THR A 149 -15.27 12.33 -8.22
N ASN A 150 -14.35 11.58 -8.84
CA ASN A 150 -14.62 10.83 -10.06
C ASN A 150 -15.71 9.78 -9.83
N VAL A 151 -15.54 8.93 -8.80
CA VAL A 151 -16.53 7.91 -8.43
C VAL A 151 -17.88 8.54 -8.10
N HIS A 152 -17.89 9.62 -7.31
CA HIS A 152 -19.12 10.33 -6.95
C HIS A 152 -19.86 10.90 -8.16
N ASN A 153 -19.13 11.45 -9.13
CA ASN A 153 -19.72 11.98 -10.37
C ASN A 153 -20.25 10.86 -11.27
N LEU A 154 -19.53 9.73 -11.39
CA LEU A 154 -20.00 8.56 -12.13
C LEU A 154 -21.32 8.02 -11.55
N LEU A 155 -21.37 7.85 -10.22
CA LEU A 155 -22.57 7.39 -9.52
C LEU A 155 -23.74 8.36 -9.70
N LYS A 156 -23.49 9.68 -9.66
CA LYS A 156 -24.52 10.69 -9.97
C LYS A 156 -25.03 10.64 -11.41
N ALA A 157 -24.18 10.27 -12.36
CA ALA A 157 -24.54 10.11 -13.76
C ALA A 157 -25.28 8.78 -14.05
N GLY A 158 -25.47 7.92 -13.04
CA GLY A 158 -26.05 6.58 -13.21
C GLY A 158 -25.08 5.57 -13.86
N LEU A 159 -23.80 5.91 -13.94
CA LEU A 159 -22.74 5.03 -14.41
C LEU A 159 -22.10 4.38 -13.18
N TYR A 160 -22.38 3.10 -12.97
CA TYR A 160 -21.76 2.35 -11.88
C TYR A 160 -20.33 1.98 -12.29
N PRO A 161 -19.32 2.25 -11.45
CA PRO A 161 -17.99 1.68 -11.68
C PRO A 161 -18.07 0.15 -11.61
N ASP A 162 -17.29 -0.53 -12.46
CA ASP A 162 -17.19 -2.00 -12.43
C ASP A 162 -16.70 -2.48 -11.04
N PRO A 163 -17.28 -3.56 -10.48
CA PRO A 163 -16.95 -4.08 -9.16
C PRO A 163 -15.53 -4.65 -9.04
#